data_AF-A0A1X7VV32-F1
#
_entry.id   AF-A0A1X7VV32-F1
#
_cell.length_a   1.000
_cell.length_b   1.000
_cell.length_c   1.000
_cell.angle_alpha   90.00
_cell.angle_beta   90.00
_cell.angle_gamma   90.00
#
_symmetry.space_group_name_H-M   'P 1'
#
loop_
_entity.id
_entity.type
_entity.pdbx_description
1 polymer ?
#
loop_
_entity_poly.entity_id
_entity_poly.type
_entity_poly.pdbx_seq_one_letter_code
_entity_poly.pdbx_strand_id
1 'polypeptide(L)'
;MSGGSPHSPLFGVIDAASHALTDNTLSFTKSNINPIDIANGLYAAKGLSENVYTKITTGPPASPSKSLLLIFNDVKGNVGKNNIILFDIFLTQLVQRGMAGSKFAQTLLESYQNFVEKQEEETSTGTVYDLEAEPKLADLMNLVAAKISSDWRLVGIQLGMTNSELDAIQMDISLAGKPILMLQKVFSHWENSGIKPYTWSTVLDVLKSPSVGHNGLADSIVSSAEEQKVMKTKAIMKRALRKRYVDLCCVLSGSYDTFSRQFLSISTSYDATMREFVSILNSLTTMTKVESHCNKFLLALRSIGQPVTGAGSSIGRDWTDAVYDGVGIRLNFETTVT
;
A
#
# COMPACT_ATOMS: atom_id res chain seq x y z
N MET A 1 8.74 -39.57 -22.66
CA MET A 1 8.92 -38.10 -22.86
C MET A 1 8.40 -37.41 -21.61
N SER A 2 9.26 -37.10 -20.65
CA SER A 2 8.91 -36.35 -19.44
C SER A 2 9.37 -34.91 -19.60
N GLY A 3 8.41 -33.97 -19.70
CA GLY A 3 8.70 -32.54 -19.70
C GLY A 3 8.91 -32.03 -18.28
N GLY A 4 10.15 -31.64 -17.96
CA GLY A 4 10.46 -30.88 -16.76
C GLY A 4 10.14 -29.39 -16.97
N SER A 5 9.38 -28.81 -16.05
CA SER A 5 9.05 -27.38 -16.03
C SER A 5 10.31 -26.54 -15.74
N PRO A 6 10.55 -25.41 -16.44
CA PRO A 6 11.69 -24.55 -16.16
C PRO A 6 11.40 -23.74 -14.89
N HIS A 7 12.10 -24.05 -13.79
CA HIS A 7 12.15 -23.16 -12.64
C HIS A 7 12.77 -21.81 -13.04
N SER A 8 12.14 -20.72 -12.60
CA SER A 8 12.64 -19.36 -12.83
C SER A 8 14.04 -19.19 -12.22
N PRO A 9 15.03 -18.66 -12.97
CA PRO A 9 16.40 -18.45 -12.48
C PRO A 9 16.48 -17.47 -11.30
N LEU A 10 15.41 -16.74 -10.99
CA LEU A 10 15.31 -15.81 -9.88
C LEU A 10 15.32 -16.52 -8.50
N PHE A 11 14.66 -17.67 -8.38
CA PHE A 11 14.56 -18.40 -7.11
C PHE A 11 15.89 -19.07 -6.72
N GLY A 12 16.60 -19.63 -7.70
CA GLY A 12 17.93 -20.20 -7.46
C GLY A 12 18.96 -19.16 -7.03
N VAL A 13 18.84 -17.91 -7.47
CA VAL A 13 19.72 -16.80 -7.07
C VAL A 13 19.42 -16.33 -5.65
N ILE A 14 18.14 -16.29 -5.25
CA ILE A 14 17.71 -15.94 -3.89
C ILE A 14 18.15 -17.03 -2.90
N ASP A 15 17.97 -18.31 -3.24
CA ASP A 15 18.43 -19.42 -2.40
C ASP A 15 19.96 -19.48 -2.30
N ALA A 16 20.70 -19.21 -3.38
CA ALA A 16 22.16 -19.18 -3.35
C ALA A 16 22.71 -18.01 -2.52
N ALA A 17 22.11 -16.82 -2.61
CA ALA A 17 22.49 -15.66 -1.79
C ALA A 17 22.13 -15.89 -0.31
N SER A 18 20.99 -16.50 -0.03
CA SER A 18 20.58 -16.90 1.33
C SER A 18 21.50 -17.99 1.90
N HIS A 19 21.84 -19.02 1.12
CA HIS A 19 22.77 -20.09 1.51
C HIS A 19 24.19 -19.57 1.75
N ALA A 20 24.73 -18.73 0.88
CA ALA A 20 26.05 -18.12 1.05
C ALA A 20 26.13 -17.23 2.32
N LEU A 21 25.00 -16.69 2.77
CA LEU A 21 24.91 -15.88 3.99
C LEU A 21 24.60 -16.69 5.26
N THR A 22 24.11 -17.93 5.12
CA THR A 22 23.71 -18.81 6.24
C THR A 22 24.66 -19.98 6.49
N ASP A 23 25.59 -20.27 5.57
CA ASP A 23 26.62 -21.27 5.80
C ASP A 23 27.55 -20.84 6.94
N ASN A 24 27.45 -21.57 8.05
CA ASN A 24 28.13 -21.35 9.34
C ASN A 24 29.67 -21.48 9.29
N THR A 25 30.29 -21.51 8.11
CA THR A 25 31.75 -21.55 7.95
C THR A 25 32.40 -20.18 8.00
N LEU A 26 31.61 -19.09 7.93
CA LEU A 26 32.10 -17.74 8.18
C LEU A 26 31.71 -17.31 9.61
N SER A 27 32.61 -17.55 10.57
CA SER A 27 32.47 -17.03 11.94
C SER A 27 32.57 -15.50 11.94
N PHE A 28 31.44 -14.82 11.74
CA PHE A 28 31.36 -13.37 11.78
C PHE A 28 31.18 -12.89 13.23
N THR A 29 32.28 -12.73 13.95
CA THR A 29 32.29 -11.91 15.16
C THR A 29 32.10 -10.42 14.78
N LYS A 30 31.69 -9.61 15.76
CA LYS A 30 31.30 -8.18 15.70
C LYS A 30 32.24 -7.23 14.91
N SER A 31 33.38 -7.69 14.39
CA SER A 31 34.45 -6.88 13.80
C SER A 31 34.76 -7.13 12.32
N ASN A 32 34.21 -8.15 11.63
CA ASN A 32 34.69 -8.50 10.27
C ASN A 32 33.58 -8.71 9.23
N ILE A 33 32.81 -7.67 8.88
CA ILE A 33 32.04 -7.72 7.62
C ILE A 33 33.04 -7.49 6.47
N ASN A 34 33.33 -8.54 5.69
CA ASN A 34 34.17 -8.42 4.50
C ASN A 34 33.32 -7.91 3.32
N PRO A 35 33.55 -6.69 2.83
CA PRO A 35 32.77 -6.12 1.72
C PRO A 35 32.88 -6.92 0.42
N ILE A 36 33.94 -7.72 0.26
CA ILE A 36 34.15 -8.58 -0.91
C ILE A 36 33.05 -9.65 -0.97
N ASP A 37 32.68 -10.25 0.15
CA ASP A 37 31.66 -11.31 0.19
C ASP A 37 30.27 -10.75 -0.19
N ILE A 38 29.98 -9.53 0.26
CA ILE A 38 28.73 -8.82 -0.10
C ILE A 38 28.76 -8.41 -1.58
N ALA A 39 29.89 -7.92 -2.09
CA ALA A 39 30.05 -7.57 -3.50
C ALA A 39 29.89 -8.78 -4.43
N ASN A 40 30.44 -9.93 -4.05
CA ASN A 40 30.29 -11.20 -4.76
C ASN A 40 28.83 -11.63 -4.84
N GLY A 41 28.10 -11.58 -3.72
CA GLY A 41 26.67 -11.91 -3.70
C GLY A 41 25.82 -10.97 -4.56
N LEU A 42 26.03 -9.66 -4.46
CA LEU A 42 25.28 -8.66 -5.22
C LEU A 42 25.60 -8.69 -6.71
N TYR A 43 26.86 -8.92 -7.10
CA TYR A 43 27.26 -9.06 -8.49
C TYR A 43 26.68 -10.32 -9.13
N ALA A 44 26.71 -11.46 -8.42
CA ALA A 44 26.08 -12.70 -8.87
C ALA A 44 24.56 -12.54 -9.09
N ALA A 45 23.91 -11.74 -8.25
CA ALA A 45 22.49 -11.39 -8.38
C ALA A 45 22.20 -10.32 -9.46
N LYS A 46 23.22 -9.85 -10.19
CA LYS A 46 23.15 -8.72 -11.15
C LYS A 46 22.63 -7.41 -10.52
N GLY A 47 22.76 -7.27 -9.20
CA GLY A 47 22.36 -6.08 -8.45
C GLY A 47 23.48 -5.05 -8.27
N LEU A 48 24.72 -5.38 -8.68
CA LEU A 48 25.89 -4.52 -8.61
C LEU A 48 26.52 -4.36 -10.00
N SER A 49 26.89 -3.14 -10.37
CA SER A 49 27.60 -2.88 -11.62
C SER A 49 28.99 -3.51 -11.59
N GLU A 50 29.43 -3.98 -12.74
CA GLU A 50 30.77 -4.54 -12.94
C GLU A 50 31.87 -3.55 -12.52
N ASN A 51 31.64 -2.25 -12.74
CA ASN A 51 32.57 -1.20 -12.36
C ASN A 51 32.76 -1.10 -10.83
N VAL A 52 31.68 -1.24 -10.07
CA VAL A 52 31.75 -1.14 -8.60
C VAL A 52 32.21 -2.45 -7.98
N TYR A 53 31.76 -3.59 -8.53
CA TYR A 53 32.28 -4.89 -8.17
C TYR A 53 33.80 -4.96 -8.33
N THR A 54 34.32 -4.57 -9.50
CA THR A 54 35.76 -4.56 -9.81
C THR A 54 36.52 -3.62 -8.87
N LYS A 55 35.99 -2.43 -8.58
CA LYS A 55 36.62 -1.50 -7.62
C LYS A 55 36.77 -2.08 -6.21
N ILE A 56 35.87 -2.96 -5.79
CA ILE A 56 35.89 -3.58 -4.46
C ILE A 56 36.79 -4.81 -4.43
N THR A 57 36.79 -5.61 -5.50
CA THR A 57 37.50 -6.89 -5.55
C THR A 57 38.94 -6.77 -6.04
N THR A 58 39.25 -5.77 -6.86
CA THR A 58 40.59 -5.58 -7.47
C THR A 58 41.24 -4.25 -7.09
N GLY A 59 40.53 -3.35 -6.43
CA GLY A 59 41.09 -2.07 -5.96
C GLY A 59 42.04 -2.27 -4.77
N PRO A 60 42.90 -1.27 -4.47
CA PRO A 60 43.66 -1.27 -3.21
C PRO A 60 42.69 -1.39 -2.03
N PRO A 61 43.06 -2.10 -0.95
CA PRO A 61 42.15 -2.45 0.13
C PRO A 61 41.55 -1.17 0.74
N ALA A 62 40.34 -0.85 0.31
CA ALA A 62 39.57 0.23 0.90
C ALA A 62 39.08 -0.25 2.26
N SER A 63 39.04 0.64 3.24
CA SER A 63 38.42 0.36 4.53
C SER A 63 37.02 -0.24 4.31
N PRO A 64 36.58 -1.24 5.09
CA PRO A 64 35.30 -1.91 4.87
C PRO A 64 34.10 -0.95 4.68
N SER A 65 34.09 0.16 5.41
CA SER A 65 33.08 1.21 5.32
C SER A 65 33.05 1.91 3.95
N LYS A 66 34.21 2.12 3.30
CA LYS A 66 34.29 2.74 1.96
C LYS A 66 33.78 1.78 0.88
N SER A 67 34.12 0.50 0.98
CA SER A 67 33.63 -0.51 0.05
C SER A 67 32.11 -0.70 0.17
N LEU A 68 31.58 -0.74 1.39
CA LEU A 68 30.12 -0.76 1.63
C LEU A 68 29.41 0.48 1.06
N LEU A 69 30.02 1.67 1.20
CA LEU A 69 29.47 2.90 0.63
C LEU A 69 29.47 2.89 -0.91
N LEU A 70 30.50 2.30 -1.54
CA LEU A 70 30.55 2.11 -2.99
C LEU A 70 29.47 1.17 -3.49
N ILE A 71 29.30 0.00 -2.83
CA ILE A 71 28.20 -0.93 -3.09
C ILE A 71 26.86 -0.19 -3.04
N PHE A 72 26.65 0.57 -1.97
CA PHE A 72 25.42 1.28 -1.72
C PHE A 72 25.10 2.34 -2.78
N ASN A 73 26.09 3.18 -3.13
CA ASN A 73 25.91 4.22 -4.15
C ASN A 73 25.58 3.64 -5.53
N ASP A 74 26.11 2.46 -5.84
CA ASP A 74 25.82 1.76 -7.09
C ASP A 74 24.42 1.16 -7.12
N VAL A 75 24.03 0.46 -6.05
CA VAL A 75 22.67 -0.09 -5.91
C VAL A 75 21.64 1.03 -5.95
N LYS A 76 21.94 2.20 -5.33
CA LYS A 76 21.13 3.43 -5.36
C LYS A 76 21.06 4.07 -6.74
N GLY A 77 22.06 3.90 -7.60
CA GLY A 77 22.08 4.41 -8.97
C GLY A 77 21.35 3.52 -9.97
N ASN A 78 21.30 2.21 -9.71
CA ASN A 78 20.78 1.18 -10.62
C ASN A 78 19.38 0.64 -10.24
N VAL A 79 18.57 1.40 -9.50
CA VAL A 79 17.37 0.87 -8.84
C VAL A 79 16.23 0.49 -9.81
N GLY A 80 16.14 -0.80 -10.13
CA GLY A 80 14.92 -1.46 -10.60
C GLY A 80 14.27 -2.30 -9.49
N LYS A 81 13.10 -2.91 -9.75
CA LYS A 81 12.32 -3.72 -8.77
C LYS A 81 13.13 -4.78 -8.00
N ASN A 82 14.19 -5.32 -8.60
CA ASN A 82 15.05 -6.34 -7.99
C ASN A 82 15.92 -5.79 -6.84
N ASN A 83 16.16 -4.48 -6.78
CA ASN A 83 17.00 -3.86 -5.75
C ASN A 83 16.25 -3.66 -4.42
N ILE A 84 14.92 -3.60 -4.44
CA ILE A 84 14.08 -3.51 -3.22
C ILE A 84 14.24 -4.77 -2.37
N ILE A 85 14.21 -5.95 -3.01
CA ILE A 85 14.34 -7.25 -2.33
C ILE A 85 15.73 -7.39 -1.68
N LEU A 86 16.78 -6.96 -2.38
CA LEU A 86 18.15 -6.99 -1.86
C LEU A 86 18.33 -6.03 -0.67
N PHE A 87 17.66 -4.88 -0.70
CA PHE A 87 17.61 -3.93 0.42
C PHE A 87 16.91 -4.52 1.65
N ASP A 88 15.76 -5.19 1.46
CA ASP A 88 15.03 -5.84 2.56
C ASP A 88 15.85 -6.97 3.20
N ILE A 89 16.53 -7.79 2.38
CA ILE A 89 17.43 -8.85 2.87
C ILE A 89 18.58 -8.23 3.68
N PHE A 90 19.18 -7.16 3.17
CA PHE A 90 20.30 -6.49 3.84
C PHE A 90 19.88 -5.85 5.17
N LEU A 91 18.74 -5.15 5.20
CA LEU A 91 18.17 -4.58 6.43
C LEU A 91 17.84 -5.68 7.46
N THR A 92 17.27 -6.80 7.02
CA THR A 92 16.96 -7.94 7.89
C THR A 92 18.22 -8.50 8.55
N GLN A 93 19.31 -8.62 7.79
CA GLN A 93 20.61 -9.09 8.32
C GLN A 93 21.23 -8.08 9.30
N LEU A 94 21.11 -6.78 9.05
CA LEU A 94 21.56 -5.75 9.99
C LEU A 94 20.80 -5.81 11.32
N VAL A 95 19.50 -6.07 11.27
CA VAL A 95 18.64 -6.23 12.46
C VAL A 95 19.00 -7.50 13.24
N GLN A 96 19.11 -8.64 12.56
CA GLN A 96 19.49 -9.92 13.18
C GLN A 96 20.83 -9.87 13.91
N ARG A 97 21.76 -9.01 13.44
CA ARG A 97 23.08 -8.82 14.05
C ARG A 97 23.12 -7.73 15.13
N GLY A 98 21.96 -7.22 15.56
CA GLY A 98 21.87 -6.18 16.60
C GLY A 98 22.44 -4.82 16.18
N MET A 99 22.60 -4.58 14.86
CA MET A 99 23.12 -3.33 14.32
C MET A 99 22.03 -2.34 13.93
N ALA A 100 20.77 -2.64 14.27
CA ALA A 100 19.62 -1.80 13.95
C ALA A 100 19.73 -0.37 14.54
N GLY A 101 20.43 -0.21 15.66
CA GLY A 101 20.71 1.10 16.27
C GLY A 101 21.96 1.82 15.73
N SER A 102 22.67 1.24 14.76
CA SER A 102 23.84 1.90 14.19
C SER A 102 23.45 3.07 13.30
N LYS A 103 24.24 4.15 13.34
CA LYS A 103 24.07 5.31 12.44
C LYS A 103 24.07 4.90 10.96
N PHE A 104 24.81 3.83 10.63
CA PHE A 104 24.83 3.22 9.31
C PHE A 104 23.48 2.61 8.91
N ALA A 105 22.88 1.78 9.79
CA ALA A 105 21.57 1.18 9.52
C ALA A 105 20.47 2.26 9.39
N GLN A 106 20.56 3.33 10.18
CA GLN A 106 19.65 4.48 10.07
C GLN A 106 19.79 5.22 8.73
N THR A 107 21.00 5.59 8.30
CA THR A 107 21.20 6.24 6.99
C THR A 107 20.75 5.37 5.82
N LEU A 108 20.99 4.05 5.93
CA LEU A 108 20.61 3.08 4.91
C LEU A 108 19.09 2.95 4.79
N LEU A 109 18.41 2.94 5.94
CA LEU A 109 16.96 2.93 6.01
C LEU A 109 16.35 4.22 5.45
N GLU A 110 16.82 5.40 5.87
CA GLU A 110 16.32 6.69 5.39
C GLU A 110 16.43 6.77 3.86
N SER A 111 17.54 6.28 3.31
CA SER A 111 17.73 6.24 1.86
C SER A 111 16.79 5.25 1.17
N TYR A 112 16.49 4.11 1.78
CA TYR A 112 15.51 3.16 1.27
C TYR A 112 14.08 3.72 1.32
N GLN A 113 13.70 4.35 2.43
CA GLN A 113 12.40 5.02 2.59
C GLN A 113 12.23 6.13 1.55
N ASN A 114 13.22 7.02 1.39
CA ASN A 114 13.22 8.07 0.37
C ASN A 114 13.10 7.50 -1.05
N PHE A 115 13.73 6.34 -1.31
CA PHE A 115 13.64 5.68 -2.61
C PHE A 115 12.23 5.11 -2.86
N VAL A 116 11.65 4.42 -1.88
CA VAL A 116 10.29 3.88 -1.96
C VAL A 116 9.27 5.01 -2.13
N GLU A 117 9.41 6.09 -1.36
CA GLU A 117 8.57 7.28 -1.49
C GLU A 117 8.68 7.90 -2.89
N LYS A 118 9.89 8.05 -3.43
CA LYS A 118 10.10 8.58 -4.79
C LYS A 118 9.50 7.69 -5.89
N GLN A 119 9.61 6.36 -5.78
CA GLN A 119 8.97 5.42 -6.71
C GLN A 119 7.43 5.48 -6.61
N GLU A 120 6.90 5.67 -5.41
CA GLU A 120 5.46 5.85 -5.20
C GLU A 120 4.95 7.20 -5.70
N GLU A 121 5.73 8.29 -5.62
CA GLU A 121 5.42 9.59 -6.23
C GLU A 121 5.44 9.53 -7.75
N GLU A 122 6.45 8.87 -8.34
CA GLU A 122 6.55 8.67 -9.78
C GLU A 122 5.37 7.82 -10.32
N THR A 123 4.86 6.87 -9.53
CA THR A 123 3.63 6.12 -9.83
C THR A 123 2.33 6.81 -9.39
N SER A 124 2.40 7.84 -8.54
CA SER A 124 1.27 8.67 -8.06
C SER A 124 1.16 10.03 -8.76
N THR A 125 1.84 10.24 -9.88
CA THR A 125 1.56 11.40 -10.76
C THR A 125 0.13 11.40 -11.34
N GLY A 126 -0.68 10.39 -11.02
CA GLY A 126 -2.13 10.53 -10.97
C GLY A 126 -2.54 11.42 -9.78
N THR A 127 -2.57 12.74 -10.02
CA THR A 127 -3.23 13.81 -9.25
C THR A 127 -3.69 13.44 -7.84
N VAL A 128 -3.12 14.08 -6.83
CA VAL A 128 -3.60 14.02 -5.44
C VAL A 128 -5.10 14.31 -5.39
N TYR A 129 -5.91 13.26 -5.30
CA TYR A 129 -7.35 13.35 -5.13
C TYR A 129 -7.62 13.51 -3.64
N ASP A 130 -8.03 14.72 -3.25
CA ASP A 130 -8.69 14.97 -1.98
C ASP A 130 -10.05 14.24 -2.00
N LEU A 131 -10.23 13.30 -1.07
CA LEU A 131 -11.28 12.27 -1.10
C LEU A 131 -12.09 12.21 0.19
N GLU A 132 -12.11 13.30 0.96
CA GLU A 132 -13.29 13.55 1.82
C GLU A 132 -14.58 13.64 0.98
N ALA A 133 -14.46 13.96 -0.31
CA ALA A 133 -15.57 13.94 -1.24
C ALA A 133 -15.83 12.51 -1.75
N GLU A 134 -17.05 12.00 -1.52
CA GLU A 134 -17.70 10.97 -2.34
C GLU A 134 -17.29 11.14 -3.82
N PRO A 135 -17.02 10.06 -4.58
CA PRO A 135 -16.19 10.11 -5.80
C PRO A 135 -16.66 11.20 -6.77
N LYS A 136 -16.01 12.38 -6.82
CA LYS A 136 -16.50 13.63 -7.49
C LYS A 136 -17.80 13.41 -8.26
N LEU A 137 -18.92 13.94 -7.79
CA LEU A 137 -20.27 13.65 -8.32
C LEU A 137 -20.35 13.60 -9.86
N ALA A 138 -19.56 14.41 -10.57
CA ALA A 138 -19.32 14.32 -12.02
C ALA A 138 -18.86 12.94 -12.54
N ASP A 139 -17.86 12.30 -11.93
CA ASP A 139 -17.33 10.98 -12.32
C ASP A 139 -18.39 9.88 -12.18
N LEU A 140 -19.21 9.95 -11.13
CA LEU A 140 -20.36 9.04 -11.02
C LEU A 140 -21.46 9.37 -12.01
N MET A 141 -21.82 10.64 -12.17
CA MET A 141 -22.79 11.04 -13.18
C MET A 141 -22.38 10.54 -14.56
N ASN A 142 -21.08 10.54 -14.87
CA ASN A 142 -20.53 9.93 -16.07
C ASN A 142 -20.69 8.41 -16.10
N LEU A 143 -20.42 7.71 -14.98
CA LEU A 143 -20.64 6.26 -14.87
C LEU A 143 -22.12 5.89 -15.04
N VAL A 144 -23.02 6.63 -14.40
CA VAL A 144 -24.48 6.46 -14.50
C VAL A 144 -24.92 6.75 -15.92
N ALA A 145 -24.46 7.85 -16.52
CA ALA A 145 -24.75 8.20 -17.91
C ALA A 145 -24.29 7.10 -18.87
N ALA A 146 -23.12 6.50 -18.65
CA ALA A 146 -22.63 5.42 -19.47
C ALA A 146 -23.51 4.14 -19.37
N LYS A 147 -24.12 3.88 -18.21
CA LYS A 147 -24.87 2.65 -17.95
C LYS A 147 -26.37 2.73 -18.24
N ILE A 148 -27.00 3.89 -18.05
CA ILE A 148 -28.45 4.07 -18.17
C ILE A 148 -28.86 5.24 -19.07
N SER A 149 -28.00 5.57 -20.04
CA SER A 149 -28.21 6.68 -20.97
C SER A 149 -29.59 6.71 -21.65
N SER A 150 -30.21 5.55 -21.90
CA SER A 150 -31.55 5.47 -22.50
C SER A 150 -32.65 6.10 -21.64
N ASP A 151 -32.46 6.14 -20.32
CA ASP A 151 -33.50 6.50 -19.35
C ASP A 151 -33.38 7.95 -18.89
N TRP A 152 -32.59 8.75 -19.63
CA TRP A 152 -32.28 10.14 -19.29
C TRP A 152 -33.52 10.99 -18.98
N ARG A 153 -34.61 10.77 -19.72
CA ARG A 153 -35.88 11.50 -19.53
C ARG A 153 -36.56 11.12 -18.21
N LEU A 154 -36.57 9.83 -17.87
CA LEU A 154 -37.13 9.34 -16.61
C LEU A 154 -36.32 9.84 -15.42
N VAL A 155 -34.99 9.81 -15.53
CA VAL A 155 -34.08 10.39 -14.54
C VAL A 155 -34.36 11.89 -14.34
N GLY A 156 -34.49 12.66 -15.42
CA GLY A 156 -34.80 14.08 -15.34
C GLY A 156 -36.13 14.39 -14.64
N ILE A 157 -37.18 13.62 -14.93
CA ILE A 157 -38.48 13.74 -14.23
C ILE A 157 -38.32 13.48 -12.73
N GLN A 158 -37.58 12.43 -12.34
CA GLN A 158 -37.37 12.10 -10.93
C GLN A 158 -36.48 13.13 -10.21
N LEU A 159 -35.61 13.84 -10.94
CA LEU A 159 -34.85 14.98 -10.45
C LEU A 159 -35.67 16.28 -10.40
N GLY A 160 -36.98 16.24 -10.69
CA GLY A 160 -37.89 17.37 -10.58
C GLY A 160 -37.91 18.31 -11.79
N MET A 161 -37.32 17.91 -12.92
CA MET A 161 -37.37 18.70 -14.15
C MET A 161 -38.75 18.61 -14.80
N THR A 162 -39.18 19.71 -15.40
CA THR A 162 -40.42 19.81 -16.18
C THR A 162 -40.26 19.17 -17.56
N ASN A 163 -41.38 18.75 -18.16
CA ASN A 163 -41.38 18.25 -19.54
C ASN A 163 -40.81 19.28 -20.53
N SER A 164 -41.08 20.57 -20.33
CA SER A 164 -40.54 21.64 -21.18
C SER A 164 -39.02 21.74 -21.12
N GLU A 165 -38.40 21.54 -19.95
CA GLU A 165 -36.94 21.54 -19.83
C GLU A 165 -36.33 20.30 -20.50
N LEU A 166 -36.97 19.15 -20.37
CA LEU A 166 -36.51 17.91 -21.01
C LEU A 166 -36.69 17.96 -22.53
N ASP A 167 -37.77 18.56 -23.02
CA ASP A 167 -37.99 18.79 -24.45
C ASP A 167 -36.94 19.76 -25.00
N ALA A 168 -36.56 20.80 -24.25
CA ALA A 168 -35.47 21.70 -24.64
C ALA A 168 -34.12 20.97 -24.75
N ILE A 169 -33.81 20.04 -23.83
CA ILE A 169 -32.62 19.18 -23.93
C ILE A 169 -32.70 18.26 -25.15
N GLN A 170 -33.87 17.69 -25.42
CA GLN A 170 -34.08 16.80 -26.58
C GLN A 170 -33.96 17.53 -27.92
N MET A 171 -34.40 18.79 -27.98
CA MET A 171 -34.35 19.63 -29.18
C MET A 171 -32.97 20.23 -29.44
N ASP A 172 -32.02 20.11 -28.50
CA ASP A 172 -30.63 20.51 -28.72
C ASP A 172 -29.99 19.62 -29.79
N ILE A 173 -29.76 20.21 -30.97
CA ILE A 173 -29.21 19.54 -32.16
C ILE A 173 -27.82 18.93 -31.87
N SER A 174 -27.06 19.50 -30.94
CA SER A 174 -25.74 18.96 -30.56
C SER A 174 -25.82 17.62 -29.80
N LEU A 175 -26.97 17.36 -29.17
CA LEU A 175 -27.27 16.18 -28.36
C LEU A 175 -28.12 15.14 -29.10
N ALA A 176 -28.76 15.52 -30.20
CA ALA A 176 -29.68 14.67 -30.95
C ALA A 176 -29.09 13.27 -31.25
N GLY A 177 -29.82 12.23 -30.85
CA GLY A 177 -29.41 10.83 -31.04
C GLY A 177 -28.28 10.35 -30.11
N LYS A 178 -27.90 11.13 -29.09
CA LYS A 178 -26.82 10.77 -28.13
C LYS A 178 -27.36 10.73 -26.69
N PRO A 179 -27.98 9.61 -26.27
CA PRO A 179 -28.63 9.51 -24.95
C PRO A 179 -27.66 9.74 -23.78
N ILE A 180 -26.38 9.39 -23.93
CA ILE A 180 -25.36 9.63 -22.90
C ILE A 180 -25.14 11.12 -22.64
N LEU A 181 -25.07 11.93 -23.70
CA LEU A 181 -24.87 13.37 -23.58
C LEU A 181 -26.15 14.06 -23.09
N MET A 182 -27.33 13.52 -23.44
CA MET A 182 -28.61 14.00 -22.89
C MET A 182 -28.69 13.78 -21.38
N LEU A 183 -28.28 12.61 -20.87
CA LEU A 183 -28.24 12.35 -19.43
C LEU A 183 -27.19 13.21 -18.72
N GLN A 184 -26.00 13.39 -19.30
CA GLN A 184 -25.01 14.33 -18.77
C GLN A 184 -25.59 15.76 -18.69
N LYS A 185 -26.31 16.20 -19.72
CA LYS A 185 -26.97 17.52 -19.74
C LYS A 185 -28.07 17.63 -18.68
N VAL A 186 -28.85 16.57 -18.45
CA VAL A 186 -29.83 16.50 -17.34
C VAL A 186 -29.14 16.73 -16.00
N PHE A 187 -28.03 16.04 -15.74
CA PHE A 187 -27.29 16.23 -14.49
C PHE A 187 -26.70 17.63 -14.35
N SER A 188 -26.14 18.19 -15.42
CA SER A 188 -25.65 19.58 -15.40
C SER A 188 -26.79 20.59 -15.22
N HIS A 189 -27.97 20.37 -15.81
CA HIS A 189 -29.12 21.24 -15.59
C HIS A 189 -29.60 21.15 -14.14
N TRP A 190 -29.73 19.94 -13.62
CA TRP A 190 -30.09 19.70 -12.23
C TRP A 190 -29.16 20.44 -11.26
N GLU A 191 -27.85 20.36 -11.45
CA GLU A 191 -26.85 21.09 -10.66
C GLU A 191 -27.05 22.61 -10.67
N ASN A 192 -27.37 23.18 -11.84
CA ASN A 192 -27.50 24.64 -12.04
C ASN A 192 -28.91 25.18 -11.75
N SER A 193 -29.93 24.32 -11.70
CA SER A 193 -31.34 24.69 -11.55
C SER A 193 -31.72 25.14 -10.14
N GLY A 194 -30.82 24.97 -9.16
CA GLY A 194 -31.11 25.22 -7.75
C GLY A 194 -32.02 24.18 -7.09
N ILE A 195 -32.40 23.12 -7.81
CA ILE A 195 -33.17 21.98 -7.27
C ILE A 195 -32.26 21.19 -6.33
N LYS A 196 -32.56 21.26 -5.03
CA LYS A 196 -31.82 20.59 -3.94
C LYS A 196 -32.61 19.39 -3.39
N PRO A 197 -31.94 18.36 -2.84
CA PRO A 197 -30.50 18.30 -2.53
C PRO A 197 -29.65 17.72 -3.68
N TYR A 198 -28.56 18.41 -4.03
CA TYR A 198 -27.56 17.94 -5.00
C TYR A 198 -26.57 17.00 -4.32
N THR A 199 -27.00 15.75 -4.10
CA THR A 199 -26.23 14.74 -3.35
C THR A 199 -26.33 13.36 -3.99
N TRP A 200 -25.46 12.47 -3.52
CA TRP A 200 -25.40 11.06 -3.91
C TRP A 200 -26.66 10.30 -3.57
N SER A 201 -27.21 10.56 -2.38
CA SER A 201 -28.47 9.96 -1.96
C SER A 201 -29.55 10.21 -3.00
N THR A 202 -29.67 11.45 -3.49
CA THR A 202 -30.67 11.81 -4.51
C THR A 202 -30.49 10.99 -5.79
N VAL A 203 -29.26 10.85 -6.29
CA VAL A 203 -28.99 10.05 -7.51
C VAL A 203 -29.33 8.57 -7.26
N LEU A 204 -28.94 8.02 -6.11
CA LEU A 204 -29.24 6.63 -5.75
C LEU A 204 -30.75 6.39 -5.60
N ASP A 205 -31.47 7.34 -4.99
CA ASP A 205 -32.93 7.28 -4.81
C ASP A 205 -33.64 7.35 -6.17
N VAL A 206 -33.16 8.21 -7.08
CA VAL A 206 -33.66 8.28 -8.46
C VAL A 206 -33.44 6.97 -9.18
N LEU A 207 -32.24 6.37 -9.09
CA LEU A 207 -31.96 5.06 -9.69
C LEU A 207 -32.87 3.96 -9.12
N LYS A 208 -33.15 4.02 -7.81
CA LYS A 208 -34.03 3.07 -7.12
C LYS A 208 -35.53 3.33 -7.31
N SER A 209 -35.89 4.48 -7.89
CA SER A 209 -37.29 4.83 -8.10
C SER A 209 -37.99 3.78 -8.97
N PRO A 210 -39.28 3.48 -8.74
CA PRO A 210 -40.02 2.50 -9.54
C PRO A 210 -40.05 2.84 -11.04
N SER A 211 -39.96 4.14 -11.37
CA SER A 211 -39.96 4.63 -12.74
C SER A 211 -38.64 4.33 -13.48
N VAL A 212 -37.51 4.39 -12.78
CA VAL A 212 -36.16 4.19 -13.36
C VAL A 212 -35.72 2.73 -13.20
N GLY A 213 -35.97 2.11 -12.03
CA GLY A 213 -35.87 0.67 -11.83
C GLY A 213 -34.45 0.08 -11.78
N HIS A 214 -33.41 0.90 -11.60
CA HIS A 214 -31.99 0.51 -11.64
C HIS A 214 -31.40 0.19 -10.26
N ASN A 215 -32.15 -0.58 -9.46
CA ASN A 215 -31.76 -0.99 -8.09
C ASN A 215 -30.36 -1.64 -8.05
N GLY A 216 -30.12 -2.60 -8.95
CA GLY A 216 -28.84 -3.32 -9.00
C GLY A 216 -27.65 -2.42 -9.34
N LEU A 217 -27.87 -1.37 -10.16
CA LEU A 217 -26.83 -0.39 -10.44
C LEU A 217 -26.56 0.49 -9.22
N ALA A 218 -27.60 0.98 -8.56
CA ALA A 218 -27.46 1.77 -7.34
C ALA A 218 -26.68 1.01 -6.25
N ASP A 219 -27.03 -0.27 -6.04
CA ASP A 219 -26.33 -1.12 -5.06
C ASP A 219 -24.88 -1.43 -5.49
N SER A 220 -24.63 -1.61 -6.79
CA SER A 220 -23.27 -1.79 -7.33
C SER A 220 -22.41 -0.53 -7.16
N ILE A 221 -22.99 0.66 -7.32
CA ILE A 221 -22.30 1.94 -7.09
C ILE A 221 -21.91 2.07 -5.62
N VAL A 222 -22.84 1.81 -4.70
CA VAL A 222 -22.58 1.83 -3.25
C VAL A 222 -21.48 0.84 -2.88
N SER A 223 -21.56 -0.39 -3.41
CA SER A 223 -20.56 -1.43 -3.15
C SER A 223 -19.17 -1.03 -3.68
N SER A 224 -19.09 -0.47 -4.89
CA SER A 224 -17.82 -0.04 -5.47
C SER A 224 -17.19 1.14 -4.71
N ALA A 225 -18.00 2.09 -4.22
CA ALA A 225 -17.53 3.19 -3.40
C ALA A 225 -16.93 2.68 -2.07
N GLU A 226 -17.59 1.73 -1.42
CA GLU A 226 -17.08 1.11 -0.19
C GLU A 226 -15.79 0.31 -0.45
N GLU A 227 -15.71 -0.45 -1.55
CA GLU A 227 -14.49 -1.16 -1.95
C GLU A 227 -13.31 -0.21 -2.18
N GLN A 228 -13.52 0.92 -2.84
CA GLN A 228 -12.48 1.94 -3.04
C GLN A 228 -12.01 2.53 -1.72
N LYS A 229 -12.94 2.82 -0.80
CA LYS A 229 -12.65 3.33 0.54
C LYS A 229 -11.80 2.35 1.34
N VAL A 230 -12.16 1.07 1.31
CA VAL A 230 -11.39 -0.01 1.93
C VAL A 230 -10.00 -0.15 1.30
N MET A 231 -9.89 -0.10 -0.03
CA MET A 231 -8.62 -0.20 -0.74
C MET A 231 -7.65 0.93 -0.37
N LYS A 232 -8.12 2.17 -0.33
CA LYS A 232 -7.33 3.35 0.06
C LYS A 232 -6.89 3.26 1.52
N THR A 233 -7.81 2.90 2.41
CA THR A 233 -7.51 2.70 3.83
C THR A 233 -6.37 1.69 4.03
N LYS A 234 -6.45 0.53 3.35
CA LYS A 234 -5.37 -0.47 3.39
C LYS A 234 -4.05 0.08 2.86
N ALA A 235 -4.07 0.87 1.79
CA ALA A 235 -2.86 1.45 1.20
C ALA A 235 -2.18 2.42 2.19
N ILE A 236 -2.96 3.31 2.81
CA ILE A 236 -2.50 4.25 3.84
C ILE A 236 -1.93 3.49 5.05
N MET A 237 -2.68 2.52 5.58
CA MET A 237 -2.22 1.69 6.70
C MET A 237 -0.91 0.97 6.39
N LYS A 238 -0.78 0.38 5.19
CA LYS A 238 0.46 -0.26 4.74
C LYS A 238 1.62 0.73 4.66
N ARG A 239 1.38 1.97 4.20
CA ARG A 239 2.41 3.01 4.16
C ARG A 239 2.85 3.43 5.56
N ALA A 240 1.89 3.71 6.45
CA ALA A 240 2.17 4.07 7.85
C ALA A 240 2.89 2.94 8.61
N LEU A 241 2.50 1.68 8.38
CA LEU A 241 3.19 0.52 8.96
C LEU A 241 4.63 0.40 8.46
N ARG A 242 4.86 0.59 7.15
CA ARG A 242 6.21 0.56 6.56
C ARG A 242 7.11 1.65 7.16
N LYS A 243 6.58 2.85 7.41
CA LYS A 243 7.33 3.94 8.07
C LYS A 243 7.82 3.54 9.47
N ARG A 244 7.02 2.76 10.20
CA ARG A 244 7.33 2.26 11.55
C ARG A 244 8.02 0.90 11.59
N TYR A 245 8.22 0.26 10.44
CA TYR A 245 8.71 -1.10 10.37
C TYR A 245 10.04 -1.27 11.12
N VAL A 246 10.97 -0.33 10.96
CA VAL A 246 12.27 -0.43 11.63
C VAL A 246 12.22 -0.11 13.11
N ASP A 247 11.46 0.90 13.53
CA ASP A 247 11.24 1.15 14.96
C ASP A 247 10.70 -0.11 15.65
N LEU A 248 9.75 -0.77 14.99
CA LEU A 248 9.14 -2.00 15.49
C LEU A 248 10.14 -3.17 15.48
N CYS A 249 10.93 -3.35 14.41
CA CYS A 249 12.03 -4.34 14.35
C CYS A 249 13.07 -4.12 15.47
N CYS A 250 13.48 -2.87 15.72
CA CYS A 250 14.42 -2.52 16.77
C CYS A 250 13.88 -2.90 18.16
N VAL A 251 12.64 -2.49 18.45
CA VAL A 251 11.95 -2.76 19.72
C VAL A 251 11.74 -4.27 19.94
N LEU A 252 11.36 -4.99 18.88
CA LEU A 252 11.12 -6.43 18.94
C LEU A 252 12.40 -7.23 19.01
N SER A 253 13.49 -6.81 18.36
CA SER A 253 14.79 -7.47 18.48
C SER A 253 15.33 -7.43 19.91
N GLY A 254 15.09 -6.32 20.64
CA GLY A 254 15.43 -6.22 22.06
C GLY A 254 14.50 -7.00 23.00
N SER A 255 13.32 -7.39 22.53
CA SER A 255 12.29 -8.10 23.29
C SER A 255 12.04 -9.52 22.75
N TYR A 256 12.94 -10.02 21.89
CA TYR A 256 12.69 -11.16 21.01
C TYR A 256 12.39 -12.43 21.80
N ASP A 257 13.06 -12.63 22.93
CA ASP A 257 12.84 -13.78 23.81
C ASP A 257 11.46 -13.79 24.47
N THR A 258 10.89 -12.62 24.74
CA THR A 258 9.54 -12.47 25.33
C THR A 258 8.47 -12.54 24.25
N PHE A 259 8.71 -11.88 23.11
CA PHE A 259 7.84 -11.93 21.94
C PHE A 259 7.69 -13.36 21.41
N SER A 260 8.81 -14.06 21.25
CA SER A 260 8.81 -15.45 20.76
C SER A 260 8.08 -16.38 21.74
N ARG A 261 8.21 -16.18 23.04
CA ARG A 261 7.53 -17.04 24.03
C ARG A 261 6.02 -16.85 24.11
N GLN A 262 5.53 -15.62 23.90
CA GLN A 262 4.09 -15.36 23.95
C GLN A 262 3.39 -15.53 22.59
N PHE A 263 4.10 -15.31 21.49
CA PHE A 263 3.52 -15.33 20.14
C PHE A 263 3.90 -16.57 19.32
N LEU A 264 4.99 -17.27 19.66
CA LEU A 264 5.54 -18.38 18.86
C LEU A 264 5.57 -19.70 19.63
N SER A 265 4.41 -20.36 19.74
CA SER A 265 4.40 -21.84 19.73
C SER A 265 4.58 -22.40 18.30
N ILE A 266 4.71 -21.52 17.30
CA ILE A 266 4.86 -21.84 15.88
C ILE A 266 6.04 -21.00 15.36
N SER A 267 7.15 -21.65 15.05
CA SER A 267 8.41 -21.03 14.61
C SER A 267 8.27 -20.30 13.26
N THR A 268 7.90 -19.03 13.29
CA THR A 268 7.99 -18.15 12.11
C THR A 268 8.52 -16.80 12.58
N SER A 269 9.55 -16.29 11.90
CA SER A 269 10.21 -15.03 12.26
C SER A 269 9.21 -13.85 12.27
N TYR A 270 9.55 -12.75 12.95
CA TYR A 270 8.74 -11.51 12.92
C TYR A 270 8.38 -11.07 11.49
N ASP A 271 9.31 -11.21 10.56
CA ASP A 271 9.08 -10.95 9.14
C ASP A 271 7.98 -11.83 8.53
N ALA A 272 7.92 -13.11 8.89
CA ALA A 272 6.83 -14.00 8.46
C ALA A 272 5.48 -13.57 9.08
N THR A 273 5.45 -13.16 10.35
CA THR A 273 4.24 -12.61 10.98
C THR A 273 3.76 -11.34 10.28
N MET A 274 4.67 -10.43 9.91
CA MET A 274 4.32 -9.21 9.19
C MET A 274 3.82 -9.50 7.77
N ARG A 275 4.45 -10.46 7.07
CA ARG A 275 3.98 -10.92 5.76
C ARG A 275 2.58 -11.53 5.85
N GLU A 276 2.32 -12.36 6.85
CA GLU A 276 1.00 -12.92 7.10
C GLU A 276 -0.03 -11.84 7.44
N PHE A 277 0.31 -10.89 8.31
CA PHE A 277 -0.54 -9.75 8.64
C PHE A 277 -0.94 -8.97 7.38
N VAL A 278 0.04 -8.59 6.54
CA VAL A 278 -0.19 -7.85 5.30
C VAL A 278 -0.99 -8.68 4.28
N SER A 279 -0.72 -9.98 4.19
CA SER A 279 -1.44 -10.92 3.34
C SER A 279 -2.93 -10.98 3.70
N ILE A 280 -3.23 -11.17 5.00
CA ILE A 280 -4.61 -11.15 5.50
C ILE A 280 -5.22 -9.78 5.26
N LEU A 281 -4.54 -8.68 5.62
CA LEU A 281 -5.04 -7.32 5.39
C LEU A 281 -5.44 -7.09 3.91
N ASN A 282 -4.67 -7.62 2.96
CA ASN A 282 -4.99 -7.51 1.53
C ASN A 282 -6.28 -8.25 1.16
N SER A 283 -6.64 -9.36 1.81
CA SER A 283 -7.84 -10.14 1.48
C SER A 283 -9.15 -9.59 2.09
N LEU A 284 -9.09 -8.65 3.04
CA LEU A 284 -10.27 -8.17 3.76
C LEU A 284 -11.12 -7.21 2.92
N THR A 285 -12.39 -7.51 2.64
CA THR A 285 -13.20 -6.68 1.74
C THR A 285 -13.98 -5.55 2.41
N THR A 286 -14.04 -5.52 3.74
CA THR A 286 -14.87 -4.55 4.48
C THR A 286 -14.09 -3.81 5.54
N MET A 287 -14.51 -2.57 5.85
CA MET A 287 -13.84 -1.73 6.83
C MET A 287 -13.83 -2.36 8.24
N THR A 288 -14.95 -2.92 8.68
CA THR A 288 -15.06 -3.61 9.97
C THR A 288 -14.09 -4.78 10.10
N LYS A 289 -13.85 -5.53 9.02
CA LYS A 289 -12.87 -6.62 9.02
C LYS A 289 -11.44 -6.08 9.12
N VAL A 290 -11.13 -5.01 8.38
CA VAL A 290 -9.84 -4.32 8.45
C VAL A 290 -9.55 -3.83 9.86
N GLU A 291 -10.49 -3.12 10.48
CA GLU A 291 -10.36 -2.65 11.86
C GLU A 291 -10.18 -3.80 12.85
N SER A 292 -11.00 -4.85 12.75
CA SER A 292 -10.90 -6.02 13.63
C SER A 292 -9.53 -6.71 13.53
N HIS A 293 -9.01 -6.89 12.32
CA HIS A 293 -7.70 -7.50 12.08
C HIS A 293 -6.56 -6.63 12.61
N CYS A 294 -6.60 -5.33 12.31
CA CYS A 294 -5.64 -4.36 12.85
C CYS A 294 -5.68 -4.30 14.38
N ASN A 295 -6.86 -4.32 15.00
CA ASN A 295 -7.00 -4.28 16.45
C ASN A 295 -6.42 -5.54 17.10
N LYS A 296 -6.66 -6.73 16.52
CA LYS A 296 -6.03 -7.99 16.98
C LYS A 296 -4.50 -7.91 16.93
N PHE A 297 -3.94 -7.35 15.86
CA PHE A 297 -2.50 -7.15 15.73
C PHE A 297 -1.96 -6.17 16.78
N LEU A 298 -2.65 -5.04 17.00
CA LEU A 298 -2.24 -4.06 18.01
C LEU A 298 -2.35 -4.60 19.44
N LEU A 299 -3.41 -5.37 19.76
CA LEU A 299 -3.57 -6.03 21.05
C LEU A 299 -2.47 -7.07 21.28
N ALA A 300 -2.13 -7.85 20.26
CA ALA A 300 -0.99 -8.75 20.29
C ALA A 300 0.31 -8.00 20.59
N LEU A 301 0.60 -6.89 19.91
CA LEU A 301 1.78 -6.07 20.20
C LEU A 301 1.79 -5.53 21.64
N ARG A 302 0.62 -5.20 22.19
CA ARG A 302 0.51 -4.69 23.56
C ARG A 302 0.73 -5.77 24.62
N SER A 303 0.38 -7.02 24.35
CA SER A 303 0.50 -8.12 25.32
C SER A 303 1.94 -8.53 25.63
N ILE A 304 2.89 -8.23 24.73
CA ILE A 304 4.33 -8.56 24.91
C ILE A 304 4.98 -7.79 26.05
N GLY A 305 4.40 -6.65 26.43
CA GLY A 305 4.92 -5.77 27.48
C GLY A 305 5.82 -4.66 26.93
N GLN A 306 6.35 -3.83 27.84
CA GLN A 306 7.23 -2.73 27.48
C GLN A 306 8.60 -3.24 26.98
N PRO A 307 9.19 -2.64 25.93
CA PRO A 307 8.77 -1.41 25.23
C PRO A 307 7.78 -1.62 24.06
N VAL A 308 7.42 -2.87 23.75
CA VAL A 308 6.59 -3.22 22.57
C VAL A 308 5.18 -2.63 22.64
N THR A 309 4.59 -2.56 23.84
CA THR A 309 3.30 -1.90 24.07
C THR A 309 3.30 -0.43 23.62
N GLY A 310 4.42 0.29 23.84
CA GLY A 310 4.58 1.67 23.38
C GLY A 310 4.62 1.77 21.86
N ALA A 311 5.33 0.85 21.20
CA ALA A 311 5.39 0.79 19.74
C ALA A 311 4.02 0.47 19.12
N GLY A 312 3.30 -0.52 19.65
CA GLY A 312 1.94 -0.85 19.21
C GLY A 312 0.98 0.33 19.38
N SER A 313 1.06 1.07 20.48
CA SER A 313 0.24 2.26 20.70
C SER A 313 0.54 3.38 19.70
N SER A 314 1.82 3.60 19.37
CA SER A 314 2.20 4.58 18.36
C SER A 314 1.75 4.18 16.96
N ILE A 315 1.85 2.89 16.59
CA ILE A 315 1.32 2.42 15.29
C ILE A 315 -0.18 2.64 15.19
N GLY A 316 -0.94 2.31 16.25
CA GLY A 316 -2.39 2.54 16.27
C GLY A 316 -2.76 4.02 16.09
N ARG A 317 -2.03 4.94 16.73
CA ARG A 317 -2.22 6.39 16.52
C ARG A 317 -1.88 6.81 15.10
N ASP A 318 -0.70 6.45 14.61
CA ASP A 318 -0.26 6.80 13.26
C ASP A 318 -1.22 6.26 12.18
N TRP A 319 -1.77 5.06 12.37
CA TRP A 319 -2.83 4.54 11.49
C TRP A 319 -4.11 5.36 11.56
N THR A 320 -4.55 5.72 12.77
CA THR A 320 -5.76 6.53 12.96
C THR A 320 -5.60 7.90 12.31
N ASP A 321 -4.48 8.57 12.56
CA ASP A 321 -4.19 9.89 12.04
C ASP A 321 -4.03 9.86 10.52
N ALA A 322 -3.24 8.92 9.99
CA ALA A 322 -3.03 8.83 8.54
C ALA A 322 -4.31 8.45 7.77
N VAL A 323 -5.16 7.58 8.34
CA VAL A 323 -6.44 7.23 7.72
C VAL A 323 -7.43 8.37 7.85
N TYR A 324 -7.44 9.10 8.98
CA TYR A 324 -8.26 10.29 9.11
C TYR A 324 -7.85 11.37 8.10
N ASP A 325 -6.56 11.68 8.00
CA ASP A 325 -6.04 12.68 7.07
C ASP A 325 -6.24 12.27 5.60
N GLY A 326 -6.21 10.96 5.30
CA GLY A 326 -6.29 10.46 3.93
C GLY A 326 -7.69 10.11 3.42
N VAL A 327 -8.61 9.72 4.31
CA VAL A 327 -9.98 9.29 3.93
C VAL A 327 -11.08 9.80 4.87
N GLY A 328 -10.75 10.67 5.84
CA GLY A 328 -11.72 11.24 6.79
C GLY A 328 -12.33 10.24 7.78
N ILE A 329 -11.80 9.01 7.85
CA ILE A 329 -12.31 7.96 8.72
C ILE A 329 -11.48 7.91 9.99
N ARG A 330 -12.15 8.02 11.13
CA ARG A 330 -11.51 7.74 12.41
C ARG A 330 -11.61 6.26 12.73
N LEU A 331 -10.45 5.60 12.78
CA LEU A 331 -10.35 4.21 13.20
C LEU A 331 -10.64 4.07 14.69
N ASN A 332 -11.42 3.06 15.05
CA ASN A 332 -11.69 2.74 16.45
C ASN A 332 -10.86 1.53 16.88
N PHE A 333 -9.65 1.80 17.38
CA PHE A 333 -8.85 0.78 18.06
C PHE A 333 -9.16 0.81 19.56
N GLU A 334 -9.66 -0.31 20.10
CA GLU A 334 -9.93 -0.40 21.54
C GLU A 334 -8.63 -0.21 22.33
N THR A 335 -8.67 0.66 23.34
CA THR A 335 -7.53 0.98 24.20
C THR A 335 -7.43 0.09 25.44
N THR A 336 -8.39 -0.79 25.68
CA THR A 336 -8.44 -1.58 26.91
C THR A 336 -7.62 -2.86 26.80
N VAL A 337 -6.42 -2.82 27.39
CA VAL A 337 -5.83 -3.99 28.02
C VAL A 337 -6.21 -3.88 29.49
N THR A 338 -7.25 -4.59 29.91
CA THR A 338 -7.49 -4.90 31.34
C THR A 338 -6.57 -6.02 31.77
#